data_AF-A0A2X3F079-F1
#
_entry.id   AF-A0A2X3F079-F1
#
_cell.length_a   1.000
_cell.length_b   1.000
_cell.length_c   1.000
_cell.angle_alpha   90.00
_cell.angle_beta   90.00
_cell.angle_gamma   90.00
#
_symmetry.space_group_name_H-M   'P 1'
#
loop_
_entity.id
_entity.type
_entity.pdbx_description
1 polymer ?
#
loop_
_entity_poly.entity_id
_entity_poly.type
_entity_poly.pdbx_seq_one_letter_code
_entity_poly.pdbx_strand_id
1 'polypeptide(L)' 'MYIGIDLGTSGVKAILLNDQGEVVASHTEKLTVSRPHPLWSEQDPEQWWLATGHGDESPGRAA' A
#
# COMPACT_ATOMS: atom_id res chain seq x y z
N MET A 1 14.89 -7.52 12.18
CA MET A 1 14.18 -6.77 11.13
C MET A 1 12.74 -6.53 11.57
N TYR A 2 12.16 -5.40 11.18
CA TYR A 2 10.78 -5.02 11.49
C TYR A 2 10.05 -4.57 10.23
N ILE A 3 8.75 -4.85 10.12
CA ILE A 3 7.90 -4.34 9.05
C ILE A 3 6.93 -3.29 9.59
N GLY A 4 6.84 -2.15 8.91
CA GLY A 4 5.84 -1.12 9.16
C GLY A 4 4.84 -1.08 8.02
N ILE A 5 3.54 -1.03 8.34
CA ILE A 5 2.45 -0.90 7.37
C ILE A 5 1.63 0.33 7.74
N ASP A 6 1.48 1.25 6.78
CA ASP A 6 0.67 2.46 6.89
C ASP A 6 -0.46 2.39 5.86
N LEU A 7 -1.69 2.18 6.33
CA LEU A 7 -2.92 2.15 5.52
C LEU A 7 -3.49 3.57 5.42
N GLY A 8 -3.11 4.28 4.37
CA GLY A 8 -3.60 5.61 4.06
C GLY A 8 -4.78 5.60 3.09
N THR A 9 -5.46 6.73 2.97
CA THR A 9 -6.61 6.88 2.06
C THR A 9 -6.21 6.73 0.59
N SER A 10 -5.01 7.17 0.21
CA SER A 10 -4.51 7.10 -1.18
C SER A 10 -3.71 5.85 -1.49
N GLY A 11 -3.39 5.01 -0.50
CA GLY A 11 -2.54 3.84 -0.69
C GLY A 11 -2.05 3.19 0.60
N VAL A 12 -1.51 1.99 0.46
CA VAL A 12 -0.83 1.25 1.53
C VAL A 12 0.67 1.38 1.34
N LYS A 13 1.38 1.86 2.36
CA LYS A 13 2.84 1.93 2.37
C LYS A 13 3.41 0.88 3.30
N ALA A 14 4.28 0.03 2.77
CA ALA A 14 5.06 -0.92 3.56
C ALA A 14 6.53 -0.48 3.62
N ILE A 15 7.15 -0.60 4.78
CA ILE A 15 8.59 -0.39 4.96
C ILE A 15 9.22 -1.57 5.70
N LEU A 16 10.45 -1.91 5.35
CA LEU A 16 11.29 -2.85 6.08
C LEU A 16 12.38 -2.06 6.80
N LEU A 17 12.53 -2.31 8.09
CA LEU A 17 13.56 -1.72 8.94
C LEU A 17 14.58 -2.78 9.36
N ASN A 18 15.86 -2.41 9.39
CA ASN A 18 16.89 -3.21 10.06
C ASN A 18 16.81 -3.03 11.60
N ASP A 19 17.68 -3.72 12.33
CA ASP A 19 17.65 -3.69 13.81
C ASP A 19 18.16 -2.37 14.40
N GLN A 20 18.77 -1.52 13.57
CA GLN A 20 19.19 -0.17 13.90
C GLN A 20 18.08 0.87 13.65
N GLY A 21 16.92 0.43 13.12
CA GLY A 21 15.79 1.30 12.81
C GLY A 21 15.89 2.02 11.46
N GLU A 22 16.84 1.66 10.61
CA GLU A 22 17.02 2.25 9.28
C GLU A 22 16.09 1.58 8.26
N VAL A 23 15.50 2.37 7.37
CA VAL A 23 14.67 1.86 6.26
C VAL A 23 15.57 1.22 5.21
N VAL A 24 15.42 -0.09 5.03
CA VAL A 24 16.17 -0.87 4.04
C VAL A 24 15.37 -1.19 2.79
N ALA A 25 14.04 -1.11 2.86
CA ALA A 25 13.16 -1.18 1.70
C ALA A 25 11.85 -0.44 1.97
N SER A 26 11.20 0.03 0.90
CA SER A 26 9.85 0.58 0.98
C SER A 26 9.07 0.31 -0.30
N HIS A 27 7.78 0.04 -0.16
CA HIS A 27 6.85 -0.12 -1.28
C HIS A 27 5.55 0.65 -1.01
N THR A 28 4.84 1.06 -2.05
CA THR A 28 3.54 1.71 -1.90
C THR A 28 2.60 1.28 -3.01
N GLU A 29 1.48 0.69 -2.62
CA GLU A 29 0.38 0.36 -3.52
C GLU A 29 -0.71 1.43 -3.43
N LYS A 30 -1.25 1.84 -4.58
CA LYS A 30 -2.29 2.88 -4.63
C LYS A 30 -3.65 2.30 -4.31
N LEU A 31 -4.45 3.07 -3.57
CA LEU A 31 -5.85 2.78 -3.32
C LEU A 31 -6.74 3.84 -3.99
N THR A 32 -7.92 3.43 -4.41
CA THR A 32 -8.95 4.32 -4.94
C THR A 32 -10.02 4.60 -3.90
N VAL A 33 -10.65 5.78 -3.99
CA VAL A 33 -11.82 6.15 -3.17
C VAL A 33 -13.02 6.28 -4.08
N SER A 34 -14.09 5.56 -3.75
CA SER A 34 -15.40 5.71 -4.38
C SER A 34 -16.14 6.91 -3.79
N ARG A 35 -16.81 7.67 -4.66
CA ARG A 35 -17.62 8.84 -4.30
C ARG A 35 -18.95 8.80 -5.07
N PRO A 36 -19.85 7.84 -4.77
CA PRO A 36 -21.07 7.65 -5.55
C PRO A 36 -22.08 8.80 -5.37
N HIS A 37 -22.01 9.50 -4.24
CA HIS A 37 -22.86 10.65 -3.92
C HIS A 37 -22.04 11.83 -3.40
N PRO A 38 -22.57 13.07 -3.46
CA PRO A 38 -21.92 14.22 -2.85
C PRO A 38 -21.61 13.98 -1.37
N LEU A 39 -20.41 14.37 -0.96
CA LEU A 39 -19.87 14.24 0.41
C LEU A 39 -19.56 12.81 0.88
N TRP A 40 -19.75 11.80 0.03
CA TRP A 40 -19.42 10.41 0.38
C TRP A 40 -17.96 10.10 0.03
N SER A 41 -17.33 9.25 0.84
CA SER A 41 -15.96 8.78 0.65
C SER A 41 -15.87 7.34 1.16
N GLU A 42 -15.86 6.40 0.23
CA GLU A 42 -15.92 4.96 0.52
C GLU A 42 -14.73 4.23 -0.08
N GLN A 43 -14.32 3.15 0.55
CA GLN A 43 -13.35 2.19 0.01
C GLN A 43 -13.86 0.78 0.29
N ASP A 44 -13.55 -0.13 -0.62
CA ASP A 44 -13.75 -1.56 -0.40
C ASP A 44 -12.61 -2.11 0.48
N PRO A 45 -12.90 -2.66 1.68
CA PRO A 45 -11.88 -3.22 2.55
C PRO A 45 -11.05 -4.35 1.93
N GLU A 46 -11.60 -5.08 0.94
CA GLU A 46 -10.85 -6.11 0.22
C GLU A 46 -9.66 -5.51 -0.55
N GLN A 47 -9.81 -4.29 -1.06
CA GLN A 47 -8.72 -3.57 -1.74
C GLN A 47 -7.57 -3.24 -0.78
N TRP A 48 -7.85 -2.97 0.50
CA TRP A 48 -6.81 -2.76 1.50
C TRP A 48 -5.98 -4.02 1.72
N TRP A 49 -6.65 -5.17 1.82
CA TRP A 49 -5.99 -6.46 1.99
C TRP A 49 -5.11 -6.81 0.80
N LEU A 50 -5.64 -6.69 -0.42
CA LEU A 50 -4.90 -6.95 -1.65
C LEU A 50 -3.70 -6.01 -1.81
N ALA A 51 -3.86 -4.71 -1.56
CA ALA A 51 -2.76 -3.74 -1.63
C ALA A 51 -1.67 -3.97 -0.56
N THR A 52 -2.02 -4.62 0.55
CA THR A 52 -1.04 -4.97 1.60
C THR A 52 -0.26 -6.25 1.23
N GLY A 53 -0.93 -7.24 0.63
CA GLY A 53 -0.36 -8.56 0.36
C GLY A 53 0.29 -8.71 -1.02
N HIS A 54 -0.16 -7.96 -2.02
CA HIS A 54 0.44 -7.95 -3.35
C HIS A 54 1.41 -6.77 -3.45
N GLY A 55 2.71 -7.03 -3.27
CA GLY A 55 3.69 -6.20 -3.96
C GLY A 55 3.55 -6.52 -5.44
N ASP A 56 3.24 -5.54 -6.28
CA ASP A 56 3.13 -5.67 -7.74
C ASP A 56 4.14 -6.68 -8.32
N GLU A 57 3.71 -7.93 -8.53
CA GLU A 57 4.41 -8.92 -9.34
C GLU A 57 4.10 -8.62 -10.82
N SER A 58 4.28 -7.36 -11.24
CA SER A 58 4.40 -7.07 -12.66
C SER A 58 5.69 -7.74 -13.13
N PRO A 59 5.64 -8.75 -14.03
CA PRO A 59 6.83 -9.28 -14.64
C PRO A 59 7.52 -8.11 -15.35
N GLY A 60 8.80 -7.91 -15.01
CA GLY A 60 9.55 -6.70 -15.29
C GLY A 60 9.21 -6.06 -16.63
N ARG A 61 8.86 -4.78 -16.60
CA ARG A 61 8.90 -3.94 -17.78
C ARG A 61 10.38 -3.63 -18.07
N ALA A 62 11.06 -4.63 -18.61
CA ALA A 62 12.28 -4.43 -19.37
C ALA A 62 11.90 -3.74 -20.69
N ALA A 63 12.22 -2.46 -20.78
CA ALA A 63 12.43 -1.72 -22.01
C ALA A 63 13.38 -0.55 -21.71
#